data_AF-A0A1I7WH57-F1
#
_entry.id   AF-A0A1I7WH57-F1
#
_cell.length_a   1.000
_cell.length_b   1.000
_cell.length_c   1.000
_cell.angle_alpha   90.00
_cell.angle_beta   90.00
_cell.angle_gamma   90.00
#
_symmetry.space_group_name_H-M   'P 1'
#
loop_
_entity.id
_entity.type
_entity.pdbx_description
1 polymer ?
#
loop_
_entity_poly.entity_id
_entity_poly.type
_entity_poly.pdbx_seq_one_letter_code
_entity_poly.pdbx_strand_id
1 'polypeptide(L)'
;MSKALRTTIIHLHELGEKSVAIAKKLCVTRMALHRTVKRYQELGILKDHPRSGRPRSVNTSRIRKMVKKKILRDNKRSMRKMASDLNISSTSMRRIVKDELGFYPYKIRQVHMLTEKMKQGRAPNVLFTDEKISTVNSTCNSQNSRQHLQRGHQRSEKASVNSRSHFPSSVMVWAGITASGKTPLVFVEKNVKINSKYYQDEISMKVVVPWASKHFGSQNWPF
;
A
#
# COMPACT_ATOMS: atom_id res chain seq x y z
N MET A 1 -32.49 21.23 -20.23
CA MET A 1 -33.53 20.18 -20.27
C MET A 1 -33.14 19.07 -19.30
N SER A 2 -34.03 18.69 -18.39
CA SER A 2 -33.74 17.66 -17.38
C SER A 2 -33.52 16.28 -18.02
N LYS A 3 -32.89 15.36 -17.30
CA LYS A 3 -32.69 13.98 -17.76
C LYS A 3 -34.04 13.26 -17.95
N ALA A 4 -34.98 13.46 -17.01
CA ALA A 4 -36.33 12.89 -17.05
C ALA A 4 -37.13 13.34 -18.28
N LEU A 5 -37.07 14.63 -18.64
CA LEU A 5 -37.75 15.14 -19.84
C LEU A 5 -37.23 14.50 -21.12
N ARG A 6 -35.91 14.35 -21.24
CA ARG A 6 -35.27 13.70 -22.40
C ARG A 6 -35.68 12.24 -22.55
N THR A 7 -35.77 11.51 -21.44
CA THR A 7 -36.20 10.10 -21.46
C THR A 7 -37.65 9.96 -21.92
N THR A 8 -38.56 10.81 -21.46
CA THR A 8 -39.95 10.83 -21.96
C THR A 8 -40.05 11.22 -23.43
N ILE A 9 -39.26 12.20 -23.91
CA ILE A 9 -39.25 12.57 -25.34
C ILE A 9 -38.86 11.38 -26.20
N ILE A 10 -37.84 10.64 -25.79
CA ILE A 10 -37.30 9.52 -26.57
C ILE A 10 -38.24 8.32 -26.53
N HIS A 11 -38.82 8.01 -25.36
CA HIS A 11 -39.84 6.96 -25.25
C HIS A 11 -41.06 7.23 -26.14
N LEU A 12 -41.58 8.46 -26.15
CA LEU A 12 -42.70 8.84 -27.02
C LEU A 12 -42.34 8.82 -28.50
N HIS A 13 -41.08 9.13 -28.84
CA HIS A 13 -40.58 9.04 -30.21
C HIS A 13 -40.45 7.57 -30.67
N GLU A 14 -40.00 6.65 -29.82
CA GLU A 14 -39.93 5.20 -30.11
C GLU A 14 -41.33 4.58 -30.26
N LEU A 15 -42.32 5.08 -29.53
CA LEU A 15 -43.73 4.73 -29.72
C LEU A 15 -44.33 5.27 -31.04
N GLY A 16 -43.56 5.99 -31.84
CA GLY A 16 -43.98 6.52 -33.14
C GLY A 16 -44.86 7.76 -33.08
N GLU A 17 -44.97 8.44 -31.93
CA GLU A 17 -45.72 9.70 -31.85
C GLU A 17 -45.06 10.78 -32.73
N LYS A 18 -45.88 11.55 -33.46
CA LYS A 18 -45.37 12.67 -34.27
C LYS A 18 -44.71 13.72 -33.38
N SER A 19 -43.52 14.20 -33.77
CA SER A 19 -42.74 15.22 -33.06
C SER A 19 -43.53 16.49 -32.67
N VAL A 20 -44.55 16.86 -33.45
CA VAL A 20 -45.43 18.00 -33.14
C VAL A 20 -46.35 17.72 -31.94
N ALA A 21 -46.86 16.49 -31.82
CA ALA A 21 -47.70 16.07 -30.70
C ALA A 21 -46.89 15.99 -29.41
N ILE A 22 -45.70 15.40 -29.47
CA ILE A 22 -44.78 15.30 -28.33
C ILE A 22 -44.37 16.70 -27.82
N ALA A 23 -44.04 17.62 -28.73
CA ALA A 23 -43.67 19.00 -28.37
C ALA A 23 -44.80 19.74 -27.63
N LYS A 24 -46.06 19.57 -28.08
CA LYS A 24 -47.23 20.14 -27.41
C LYS A 24 -47.50 19.47 -26.06
N LYS A 25 -47.45 18.13 -26.00
CA LYS A 25 -47.74 17.30 -24.80
C LYS A 25 -46.76 17.56 -23.66
N LEU A 26 -45.48 17.77 -23.98
CA LEU A 26 -44.43 18.02 -22.99
C LEU A 26 -44.10 19.52 -22.82
N CYS A 27 -44.83 20.41 -23.51
CA CYS A 27 -44.58 21.86 -23.53
C CYS A 27 -43.10 22.22 -23.83
N VAL A 28 -42.47 21.50 -24.77
CA VAL A 28 -41.07 21.70 -25.17
C VAL A 28 -41.02 22.32 -26.56
N THR A 29 -40.07 23.24 -26.80
CA THR A 29 -39.87 23.82 -28.13
C THR A 29 -39.51 22.74 -29.16
N ARG A 30 -40.06 22.84 -30.38
CA ARG A 30 -39.80 21.88 -31.48
C ARG A 30 -38.30 21.72 -31.76
N MET A 31 -37.53 22.81 -31.69
CA MET A 31 -36.07 22.77 -31.83
C MET A 31 -35.39 21.94 -30.75
N ALA A 32 -35.81 22.04 -29.49
CA ALA A 32 -35.20 21.29 -28.40
C ALA A 32 -35.55 19.80 -28.49
N LEU A 33 -36.77 19.46 -28.92
CA LEU A 33 -37.16 18.09 -29.25
C LEU A 33 -36.30 17.54 -30.40
N HIS A 34 -36.22 18.25 -31.52
CA HIS A 34 -35.45 17.82 -32.69
C HIS A 34 -33.96 17.62 -32.37
N ARG A 35 -33.35 18.53 -31.62
CA ARG A 35 -31.96 18.39 -31.14
C ARG A 35 -31.76 17.19 -30.19
N THR A 36 -32.81 16.78 -29.47
CA THR A 36 -32.76 15.63 -28.55
C THR A 36 -32.90 14.32 -29.32
N VAL A 37 -33.86 14.24 -30.23
CA VAL A 37 -34.07 13.08 -31.11
C VAL A 37 -32.86 12.86 -32.03
N LYS A 38 -32.37 13.92 -32.69
CA LYS A 38 -31.17 13.84 -33.54
C LYS A 38 -29.96 13.29 -32.77
N ARG A 39 -29.74 13.80 -31.55
CA ARG A 39 -28.67 13.31 -30.68
C ARG A 39 -28.84 11.85 -30.29
N TYR A 40 -30.07 11.42 -30.03
CA TYR A 40 -30.37 10.03 -29.71
C TYR A 40 -30.08 9.11 -30.89
N GLN A 41 -30.47 9.52 -32.10
CA GLN A 41 -30.16 8.77 -33.34
C GLN A 41 -28.65 8.69 -33.62
N GLU A 42 -27.89 9.75 -33.30
CA GLU A 42 -26.43 9.78 -33.54
C GLU A 42 -25.62 8.96 -32.51
N LEU A 43 -26.00 9.00 -31.23
CA LEU A 43 -25.22 8.37 -30.16
C LEU A 43 -25.81 7.05 -29.64
N GLY A 44 -27.13 6.87 -29.72
CA GLY A 44 -27.85 5.78 -29.04
C GLY A 44 -27.88 5.91 -27.51
N ILE A 45 -27.49 7.07 -26.95
CA ILE A 45 -27.39 7.27 -25.50
C ILE A 45 -28.18 8.50 -25.07
N LEU A 46 -28.91 8.37 -23.96
CA LEU A 46 -29.71 9.44 -23.33
C LEU A 46 -28.85 10.52 -22.63
N LYS A 47 -27.53 10.35 -22.59
CA LYS A 47 -26.57 11.25 -21.92
C LYS A 47 -26.27 12.47 -22.79
N ASP A 48 -25.85 13.56 -22.15
CA ASP A 48 -25.30 14.70 -22.89
C ASP A 48 -23.97 14.32 -23.55
N HIS A 49 -23.65 14.97 -24.68
CA HIS A 49 -22.32 14.82 -25.26
C HIS A 49 -21.26 15.23 -24.23
N PRO A 50 -20.14 14.49 -24.16
CA PRO A 50 -19.01 14.93 -23.37
C PRO A 50 -18.59 16.32 -23.86
N ARG A 51 -18.54 17.29 -22.95
CA ARG A 51 -18.04 18.63 -23.26
C ARG A 51 -16.53 18.53 -23.43
N SER A 52 -15.99 19.21 -24.44
CA SER A 52 -14.55 19.28 -24.73
C SER A 52 -13.72 19.81 -23.54
N GLY A 53 -14.33 20.61 -22.67
CA GLY A 53 -13.68 21.15 -21.48
C GLY A 53 -12.53 22.11 -21.82
N ARG A 54 -11.84 22.61 -20.79
CA ARG A 54 -10.68 23.48 -20.99
C ARG A 54 -9.46 22.63 -21.38
N PRO A 55 -8.70 23.01 -22.43
CA PRO A 55 -7.46 22.31 -22.77
C PRO A 55 -6.45 22.40 -21.62
N ARG A 56 -5.75 21.29 -21.38
CA ARG A 56 -4.75 21.19 -20.31
C ARG A 56 -3.43 21.78 -20.79
N SER A 57 -2.93 22.81 -20.11
CA SER A 57 -1.66 23.48 -20.46
C SER A 57 -0.44 22.62 -20.16
N VAL A 58 -0.37 22.07 -18.94
CA VAL A 58 0.83 21.37 -18.42
C VAL A 58 0.75 19.85 -18.61
N ASN A 59 -0.45 19.27 -18.54
CA ASN A 59 -0.63 17.82 -18.63
C ASN A 59 -0.96 17.39 -20.08
N THR A 60 -0.09 17.76 -21.00
CA THR A 60 -0.20 17.39 -22.41
C THR A 60 0.28 15.95 -22.63
N SER A 61 -0.19 15.31 -23.71
CA SER A 61 0.26 13.95 -24.10
C SER A 61 1.79 13.86 -24.26
N ARG A 62 2.44 14.90 -24.79
CA ARG A 62 3.90 15.01 -24.93
C ARG A 62 4.59 14.95 -23.56
N ILE A 63 4.14 15.74 -22.60
CA ILE A 63 4.72 15.78 -21.26
C ILE A 63 4.52 14.45 -20.55
N ARG A 64 3.33 13.84 -20.64
CA ARG A 64 3.08 12.49 -20.09
C ARG A 64 4.05 11.44 -20.64
N LYS A 65 4.29 11.44 -21.96
CA LYS A 65 5.26 10.54 -22.60
C LYS A 65 6.70 10.80 -22.12
N MET A 66 7.11 12.06 -21.98
CA MET A 66 8.43 12.42 -21.46
C MET A 66 8.64 11.98 -20.02
N VAL A 67 7.66 12.24 -19.14
CA VAL A 67 7.70 11.83 -17.73
C VAL A 67 7.76 10.31 -17.62
N LYS A 68 6.93 9.58 -18.39
CA LYS A 68 6.96 8.10 -18.43
C LYS A 68 8.35 7.59 -18.83
N LYS A 69 8.97 8.15 -19.87
CA LYS A 69 10.34 7.79 -20.29
C LYS A 69 11.38 8.08 -19.21
N LYS A 70 11.28 9.21 -18.49
CA LYS A 70 12.20 9.54 -17.39
C LYS A 70 12.09 8.53 -16.24
N ILE A 71 10.88 8.13 -15.86
CA ILE A 71 10.64 7.13 -14.81
C ILE A 71 11.18 5.75 -15.22
N LEU A 72 10.96 5.34 -16.47
CA LEU A 72 11.44 4.05 -16.95
C LEU A 72 12.98 3.99 -17.04
N ARG A 73 13.66 5.12 -17.24
CA ARG A 73 15.12 5.21 -17.22
C ARG A 73 15.69 5.17 -15.81
N ASP A 74 15.07 5.89 -14.88
CA ASP A 74 15.48 5.95 -13.48
C ASP A 74 14.23 6.06 -12.58
N ASN A 75 13.80 4.91 -12.07
CA ASN A 75 12.61 4.82 -11.23
C ASN A 75 12.85 5.33 -9.79
N LYS A 76 14.10 5.61 -9.41
CA LYS A 76 14.47 6.15 -8.09
C LYS A 76 14.48 7.68 -8.09
N ARG A 77 14.33 8.31 -9.25
CA ARG A 77 14.36 9.78 -9.38
C ARG A 77 13.20 10.45 -8.65
N SER A 78 13.51 11.48 -7.87
CA SER A 78 12.48 12.27 -7.17
C SER A 78 11.56 13.02 -8.15
N MET A 79 10.25 12.98 -7.87
CA MET A 79 9.26 13.79 -8.58
C MET A 79 9.57 15.28 -8.53
N ARG A 80 10.17 15.79 -7.43
CA ARG A 80 10.55 17.21 -7.33
C ARG A 80 11.65 17.58 -8.32
N LYS A 81 12.64 16.69 -8.50
CA LYS A 81 13.72 16.88 -9.48
C LYS A 81 13.18 16.84 -10.91
N MET A 82 12.29 15.88 -11.21
CA MET A 82 11.62 15.83 -12.53
C MET A 82 10.77 17.06 -12.81
N ALA A 83 10.09 17.59 -11.78
CA ALA A 83 9.31 18.81 -11.89
C ALA A 83 10.19 20.01 -12.24
N SER A 84 11.34 20.15 -11.57
CA SER A 84 12.34 21.19 -11.87
C SER A 84 12.90 21.07 -13.28
N ASP A 85 13.29 19.87 -13.73
CA ASP A 85 13.84 19.66 -15.08
C ASP A 85 12.88 20.08 -16.19
N LEU A 86 11.57 19.92 -15.96
CA LEU A 86 10.52 20.18 -16.94
C LEU A 86 9.85 21.54 -16.73
N ASN A 87 10.32 22.32 -15.74
CA ASN A 87 9.72 23.58 -15.31
C ASN A 87 8.20 23.46 -15.02
N ILE A 88 7.81 22.41 -14.32
CA ILE A 88 6.44 22.09 -13.94
C ILE A 88 6.28 22.21 -12.43
N SER A 89 5.12 22.65 -11.96
CA SER A 89 4.83 22.65 -10.53
C SER A 89 4.83 21.23 -9.94
N SER A 90 5.29 21.09 -8.70
CA SER A 90 5.34 19.79 -8.00
C SER A 90 3.97 19.10 -7.88
N THR A 91 2.88 19.88 -7.79
CA THR A 91 1.50 19.40 -7.78
C THR A 91 1.10 18.78 -9.11
N SER A 92 1.39 19.45 -10.23
CA SER A 92 1.11 18.95 -11.57
C SER A 92 1.93 17.70 -11.88
N MET A 93 3.22 17.68 -11.50
CA MET A 93 4.05 16.48 -11.64
C MET A 93 3.46 15.30 -10.87
N ARG A 94 3.02 15.51 -9.63
CA ARG A 94 2.38 14.46 -8.83
C ARG A 94 1.11 13.92 -9.49
N ARG A 95 0.24 14.80 -10.01
CA ARG A 95 -0.99 14.39 -10.73
C ARG A 95 -0.66 13.58 -11.98
N ILE A 96 0.33 14.02 -12.77
CA ILE A 96 0.78 13.29 -13.96
C ILE A 96 1.27 11.89 -13.58
N VAL A 97 2.12 11.78 -12.55
CA VAL A 97 2.70 10.49 -12.16
C VAL A 97 1.66 9.54 -11.58
N LYS A 98 0.81 10.02 -10.66
CA LYS A 98 -0.17 9.17 -9.97
C LYS A 98 -1.47 8.95 -10.75
N ASP A 99 -2.12 10.03 -11.16
CA ASP A 99 -3.50 9.97 -11.66
C ASP A 99 -3.53 9.60 -13.15
N GLU A 100 -2.53 10.02 -13.92
CA GLU A 100 -2.50 9.81 -15.37
C GLU A 100 -1.64 8.62 -15.80
N LEU A 101 -0.51 8.41 -15.12
CA LEU A 101 0.43 7.34 -15.46
C LEU A 101 0.32 6.12 -14.53
N GLY A 102 -0.37 6.25 -13.38
CA GLY A 102 -0.56 5.14 -12.45
C GLY A 102 0.70 4.68 -11.72
N PHE A 103 1.75 5.50 -11.65
CA PHE A 103 2.96 5.17 -10.90
C PHE A 103 2.83 5.61 -9.44
N TYR A 104 3.14 4.69 -8.53
CA TYR A 104 3.12 4.92 -7.10
C TYR A 104 4.51 4.75 -6.50
N PRO A 105 4.91 5.63 -5.55
CA PRO A 105 6.17 5.46 -4.85
C PRO A 105 6.06 4.28 -3.88
N TYR A 106 6.95 3.30 -4.03
CA TYR A 106 7.09 2.20 -3.08
C TYR A 106 8.37 2.38 -2.27
N LYS A 107 8.30 2.04 -0.98
CA LYS A 107 9.48 2.01 -0.12
C LYS A 107 10.30 0.77 -0.46
N ILE A 108 11.52 0.98 -0.96
CA ILE A 108 12.49 -0.09 -1.16
C ILE A 108 12.77 -0.72 0.22
N ARG A 109 12.56 -2.03 0.33
CA ARG A 109 12.90 -2.78 1.53
C ARG A 109 14.32 -3.30 1.42
N GLN A 110 15.09 -3.13 2.49
CA GLN A 110 16.35 -3.85 2.62
C GLN A 110 16.00 -5.28 3.02
N VAL A 111 16.56 -6.24 2.29
CA VAL A 111 16.37 -7.67 2.55
C VAL A 111 17.76 -8.28 2.65
N HIS A 112 17.91 -9.33 3.46
CA HIS A 112 19.15 -10.10 3.50
C HIS A 112 19.41 -10.77 2.15
N MET A 113 20.65 -10.71 1.70
CA MET A 113 21.08 -11.40 0.48
C MET A 113 21.03 -12.91 0.73
N LEU A 114 20.29 -13.63 -0.11
CA LEU A 114 20.23 -15.10 -0.08
C LEU A 114 21.06 -15.65 -1.24
N THR A 115 22.07 -16.45 -0.93
CA THR A 115 22.81 -17.20 -1.95
C THR A 115 22.07 -18.48 -2.32
N GLU A 116 22.32 -19.04 -3.50
CA GLU A 116 21.69 -20.31 -3.93
C GLU A 116 22.01 -21.47 -2.97
N LYS A 117 23.22 -21.49 -2.40
CA LYS A 117 23.60 -22.43 -1.34
C LYS A 117 22.71 -22.32 -0.10
N MET A 118 22.39 -21.09 0.33
CA MET A 118 21.47 -20.86 1.46
C MET A 118 20.03 -21.27 1.17
N LYS A 119 19.62 -21.32 -0.11
CA LYS A 119 18.29 -21.80 -0.49
C LYS A 119 18.20 -23.32 -0.50
N GLN A 120 19.27 -24.00 -0.92
CA GLN A 120 19.34 -25.48 -0.94
C GLN A 120 19.25 -26.10 0.47
N GLY A 121 19.75 -25.42 1.50
CA GLY A 121 19.66 -25.87 2.90
C GLY A 121 18.27 -25.75 3.54
N ARG A 122 17.26 -25.25 2.82
CA ARG A 122 15.89 -25.13 3.35
C ARG A 122 15.15 -26.47 3.21
N ALA A 123 15.38 -27.37 4.16
CA ALA A 123 14.67 -28.64 4.25
C ALA A 123 13.50 -28.56 5.26
N PRO A 124 12.42 -29.33 5.05
CA PRO A 124 11.24 -29.32 5.92
C PRO A 124 11.52 -29.84 7.34
N ASN A 125 12.56 -30.65 7.51
CA ASN A 125 12.91 -31.30 8.78
C ASN A 125 14.02 -30.58 9.56
N VAL A 126 14.26 -29.29 9.29
CA VAL A 126 15.28 -28.49 9.99
C VAL A 126 14.64 -27.74 11.16
N LEU A 127 15.28 -27.79 12.33
CA LEU A 127 14.93 -26.94 13.47
C LEU A 127 15.65 -25.60 13.34
N PHE A 128 14.90 -24.54 13.07
CA PHE A 128 15.43 -23.17 13.05
C PHE A 128 15.34 -22.56 14.43
N THR A 129 16.45 -22.03 14.93
CA THR A 129 16.49 -21.35 16.23
C THR A 129 17.00 -19.94 16.09
N ASP A 130 16.52 -19.08 17.00
CA ASP A 130 17.00 -17.71 17.10
C ASP A 130 16.83 -17.22 18.54
N GLU A 131 17.68 -16.27 18.92
CA GLU A 131 17.59 -15.54 20.18
C GLU A 131 17.10 -14.13 19.95
N LYS A 132 16.00 -13.76 20.63
CA LYS A 132 15.45 -12.42 20.53
C LYS A 132 15.46 -11.69 21.87
N ILE A 133 16.16 -10.56 21.89
CA ILE A 133 16.04 -9.58 22.98
C ILE A 133 14.77 -8.77 22.76
N SER A 134 13.86 -8.81 23.73
CA SER A 134 12.64 -8.02 23.78
C SER A 134 12.71 -7.03 24.96
N THR A 135 12.57 -5.74 24.68
CA THR A 135 12.55 -4.69 25.71
C THR A 135 11.14 -4.55 26.30
N VAL A 136 11.03 -4.50 27.62
CA VAL A 136 9.74 -4.39 28.33
C VAL A 136 9.12 -2.99 28.17
N ASN A 137 9.96 -1.97 28.01
CA ASN A 137 9.50 -0.57 27.89
C ASN A 137 8.89 -0.30 26.50
N SER A 138 7.87 0.56 26.45
CA SER A 138 7.25 1.04 25.21
C SER A 138 8.26 1.69 24.28
N THR A 139 8.39 1.16 23.07
CA THR A 139 9.27 1.72 22.05
C THR A 139 8.53 2.82 21.28
N CYS A 140 8.90 4.08 21.50
CA CYS A 140 8.45 5.16 20.63
C CYS A 140 9.22 5.05 19.29
N ASN A 141 8.53 4.58 18.26
CA ASN A 141 9.07 4.58 16.91
C ASN A 141 9.08 6.02 16.38
N SER A 142 10.22 6.70 16.42
CA SER A 142 10.33 8.13 16.05
C SER A 142 9.88 8.46 14.62
N GLN A 143 9.85 7.47 13.71
CA GLN A 143 9.39 7.68 12.34
C GLN A 143 7.86 7.69 12.23
N ASN A 144 7.19 6.83 13.00
CA ASN A 144 5.75 6.55 12.89
C ASN A 144 4.92 7.12 14.05
N SER A 145 5.51 7.28 15.23
CA SER A 145 4.87 7.85 16.41
C SER A 145 4.79 9.35 16.22
N ARG A 146 3.66 9.83 15.68
CA ARG A 146 3.42 11.24 15.41
C ARG A 146 2.15 11.68 16.10
N GLN A 147 2.22 12.85 16.71
CA GLN A 147 1.08 13.52 17.29
C GLN A 147 0.73 14.71 16.40
N HIS A 148 -0.54 14.81 15.99
CA HIS A 148 -1.04 16.02 15.34
C HIS A 148 -1.36 17.04 16.43
N LEU A 149 -0.59 18.13 16.45
CA LEU A 149 -0.77 19.24 17.37
C LEU A 149 -1.07 20.51 16.59
N GLN A 150 -1.86 21.39 17.18
CA GLN A 150 -2.02 22.75 16.66
C GLN A 150 -0.67 23.49 16.66
N ARG A 151 -0.52 24.42 15.72
CA ARG A 151 0.70 25.23 15.60
C ARG A 151 0.97 25.98 16.91
N GLY A 152 2.18 25.87 17.46
CA GLY A 152 2.57 26.47 18.74
C GLY A 152 2.45 25.53 19.96
N HIS A 153 1.69 24.44 19.88
CA HIS A 153 1.48 23.51 21.01
C HIS A 153 2.54 22.42 21.17
N GLN A 154 3.62 22.45 20.38
CA GLN A 154 4.66 21.40 20.38
C GLN A 154 5.40 21.23 21.71
N ARG A 155 5.48 22.28 22.54
CA ARG A 155 6.11 22.27 23.87
C ARG A 155 5.11 22.34 25.03
N SER A 156 3.81 22.20 24.75
CA SER A 156 2.77 22.23 25.78
C SER A 156 2.65 20.88 26.50
N GLU A 157 2.04 20.85 27.68
CA GLU A 157 1.71 19.62 28.42
C GLU A 157 0.86 18.63 27.61
N LYS A 158 0.16 19.12 26.57
CA LYS A 158 -0.60 18.29 25.63
C LYS A 158 0.29 17.46 24.69
N ALA A 159 1.57 17.79 24.56
CA ALA A 159 2.51 17.05 23.74
C ALA A 159 2.98 15.81 24.48
N SER A 160 2.71 14.63 23.92
CA SER A 160 3.15 13.36 24.51
C SER A 160 4.67 13.26 24.41
N VAL A 161 5.35 13.13 25.55
CA VAL A 161 6.79 12.88 25.62
C VAL A 161 7.01 11.45 26.06
N ASN A 162 7.74 10.67 25.26
CA ASN A 162 8.15 9.33 25.64
C ASN A 162 9.50 9.41 26.35
N SER A 163 9.52 9.27 27.67
CA SER A 163 10.75 9.13 28.44
C SER A 163 11.32 7.72 28.29
N ARG A 164 12.64 7.61 28.15
CA ARG A 164 13.34 6.32 28.00
C ARG A 164 14.44 6.23 29.06
N SER A 165 14.45 5.14 29.83
CA SER A 165 15.61 4.81 30.67
C SER A 165 16.85 4.51 29.83
N HIS A 166 18.02 4.93 30.29
CA HIS A 166 19.32 4.66 29.66
C HIS A 166 19.61 3.15 29.55
N PHE A 167 19.12 2.37 30.52
CA PHE A 167 19.24 0.91 30.56
C PHE A 167 17.83 0.29 30.69
N PRO A 168 17.11 0.11 29.57
CA PRO A 168 15.78 -0.46 29.61
C PRO A 168 15.84 -1.94 30.03
N SER A 169 14.91 -2.36 30.88
CA SER A 169 14.71 -3.78 31.18
C SER A 169 14.39 -4.54 29.90
N SER A 170 15.12 -5.62 29.64
CA SER A 170 14.92 -6.53 28.53
C SER A 170 14.93 -7.97 29.01
N VAL A 171 14.28 -8.83 28.22
CA VAL A 171 14.26 -10.27 28.40
C VAL A 171 14.76 -10.89 27.10
N MET A 172 15.65 -11.88 27.21
CA MET A 172 16.11 -12.66 26.07
C MET A 172 15.28 -13.94 26.00
N VAL A 173 14.70 -14.18 24.84
CA VAL A 173 13.86 -15.35 24.59
C VAL A 173 14.52 -16.16 23.49
N TRP A 174 14.72 -17.45 23.76
CA TRP A 174 15.10 -18.42 22.74
C TRP A 174 13.86 -19.20 22.31
N ALA A 175 13.77 -19.46 21.02
CA ALA A 175 12.71 -20.27 20.43
C ALA A 175 13.23 -21.07 19.25
N GLY A 176 12.69 -22.26 19.07
CA GLY A 176 12.92 -23.13 17.92
C GLY A 176 11.64 -23.38 17.16
N ILE A 177 11.71 -23.33 15.83
CA ILE A 177 10.58 -23.55 14.93
C ILE A 177 10.99 -24.50 13.81
N THR A 178 10.11 -25.44 13.50
CA THR A 178 10.21 -26.37 12.38
C THR A 178 8.98 -26.20 11.49
N ALA A 179 8.93 -26.88 10.33
CA ALA A 179 7.73 -26.87 9.50
C ALA A 179 6.50 -27.49 10.21
N SER A 180 6.72 -28.44 11.13
CA SER A 180 5.66 -29.22 11.78
C SER A 180 5.36 -28.82 13.22
N GLY A 181 6.12 -27.90 13.82
CA GLY A 181 5.92 -27.51 15.21
C GLY A 181 6.92 -26.47 15.73
N LYS A 182 6.73 -26.10 17.00
CA LYS A 182 7.58 -25.15 17.73
C LYS A 182 7.99 -25.72 19.09
N THR A 183 9.20 -25.37 19.53
CA THR A 183 9.68 -25.71 20.87
C THR A 183 9.01 -24.82 21.92
N PRO A 184 9.03 -25.23 23.21
CA PRO A 184 8.73 -24.32 24.31
C PRO A 184 9.64 -23.09 24.28
N LEU A 185 9.11 -21.93 24.67
CA LEU A 185 9.90 -20.71 24.80
C LEU A 185 10.81 -20.81 26.03
N VAL A 186 12.09 -20.52 25.83
CA VAL A 186 13.08 -20.47 26.91
C VAL A 186 13.38 -19.03 27.23
N PHE A 187 13.02 -18.61 28.44
CA PHE A 187 13.33 -17.28 28.94
C PHE A 187 14.69 -17.32 29.64
N VAL A 188 15.66 -16.60 29.08
CA VAL A 188 16.99 -16.51 29.67
C VAL A 188 16.97 -15.44 30.75
N GLU A 189 17.51 -15.78 31.92
CA GLU A 189 17.53 -14.90 33.07
C GLU A 189 18.31 -13.61 32.80
N LYS A 190 17.89 -12.54 33.49
CA LYS A 190 18.48 -11.21 33.34
C LYS A 190 19.96 -11.25 33.74
N ASN A 191 20.82 -10.68 32.89
CA ASN A 191 22.28 -10.63 33.01
C ASN A 191 23.04 -11.92 32.69
N VAL A 192 22.36 -13.00 32.32
CA VAL A 192 23.04 -14.20 31.79
C VAL A 192 23.39 -13.94 30.32
N LYS A 193 24.68 -14.00 30.00
CA LYS A 193 25.13 -14.06 28.61
C LYS A 193 25.06 -15.50 28.15
N ILE A 194 24.39 -15.76 27.02
CA ILE A 194 24.44 -17.08 26.37
C ILE A 194 25.87 -17.29 25.89
N ASN A 195 26.64 -18.04 26.67
CA ASN A 195 27.91 -18.60 26.25
C ASN A 195 27.66 -19.98 25.63
N SER A 196 28.68 -20.55 24.99
CA SER A 196 28.55 -21.85 24.34
C SER A 196 28.12 -22.96 25.31
N LYS A 197 28.64 -22.94 26.55
CA LYS A 197 28.33 -23.93 27.58
C LYS A 197 26.87 -23.86 28.04
N TYR A 198 26.37 -22.66 28.34
CA TYR A 198 24.98 -22.41 28.70
C TYR A 198 24.03 -22.85 27.58
N TYR A 199 24.39 -22.57 26.31
CA TYR A 199 23.58 -23.02 25.19
C TYR A 199 23.52 -24.55 25.13
N GLN A 200 24.64 -25.25 25.30
CA GLN A 200 24.66 -26.71 25.31
C GLN A 200 23.87 -27.29 26.49
N ASP A 201 24.11 -26.78 27.70
CA ASP A 201 23.57 -27.34 28.94
C ASP A 201 22.09 -27.01 29.13
N GLU A 202 21.71 -25.74 28.99
CA GLU A 202 20.37 -25.26 29.33
C GLU A 202 19.40 -25.29 28.14
N ILE A 203 19.90 -25.12 26.91
CA ILE A 203 19.05 -25.06 25.71
C ILE A 203 19.09 -26.39 24.96
N SER A 204 20.27 -26.86 24.53
CA SER A 204 20.38 -28.06 23.71
C SER A 204 19.96 -29.32 24.48
N MET A 205 20.60 -29.60 25.62
CA MET A 205 20.38 -30.85 26.35
C MET A 205 19.04 -30.89 27.08
N LYS A 206 18.58 -29.78 27.66
CA LYS A 206 17.33 -29.74 28.43
C LYS A 206 16.08 -29.51 27.59
N VAL A 207 16.18 -28.79 26.46
CA VAL A 207 15.01 -28.37 25.69
C VAL A 207 14.99 -28.99 24.30
N VAL A 208 16.06 -28.80 23.51
CA VAL A 208 16.09 -29.23 22.10
C VAL A 208 16.04 -30.75 21.99
N VAL A 209 16.96 -31.47 22.64
CA VAL A 209 17.09 -32.92 22.51
C VAL A 209 15.82 -33.67 22.97
N PRO A 210 15.24 -33.37 24.15
CA PRO A 210 14.03 -34.07 24.59
C PRO A 210 12.82 -33.75 23.71
N TRP A 211 12.68 -32.49 23.28
CA TRP A 211 11.59 -32.09 22.40
C TRP A 211 11.71 -32.73 21.01
N ALA A 212 12.90 -32.67 20.39
CA ALA A 212 13.14 -33.19 19.05
C ALA A 212 12.99 -34.70 19.00
N SER A 213 13.48 -35.42 20.03
CA SER A 213 13.31 -36.87 20.15
C SER A 213 11.83 -37.26 20.21
N LYS A 214 11.01 -36.49 20.95
CA LYS A 214 9.56 -36.70 21.03
C LYS A 214 8.84 -36.33 19.73
N HIS A 215 9.27 -35.27 19.06
CA HIS A 215 8.58 -34.69 17.90
C HIS A 215 8.90 -35.42 16.59
N PHE A 216 10.17 -35.78 16.38
CA PHE A 216 10.64 -36.45 15.16
C PHE A 216 10.76 -37.98 15.30
N GLY A 217 10.77 -38.50 16.53
CA GLY A 217 10.93 -39.94 16.78
C GLY A 217 12.25 -40.47 16.25
N SER A 218 12.18 -41.47 15.36
CA SER A 218 13.34 -42.09 14.69
C SER A 218 13.78 -41.37 13.41
N GLN A 219 13.09 -40.31 13.00
CA GLN A 219 13.46 -39.56 11.80
C GLN A 219 14.72 -38.73 12.06
N ASN A 220 15.61 -38.66 11.06
CA ASN A 220 16.80 -37.84 11.16
C ASN A 220 16.42 -36.34 11.07
N TRP A 221 16.91 -35.54 12.02
CA TRP A 221 16.68 -34.09 12.08
C TRP A 221 18.00 -33.35 12.28
N PRO A 222 18.36 -32.41 11.39
CA PRO A 222 19.47 -31.50 11.62
C PRO A 222 19.08 -30.35 12.57
N PHE A 223 20.02 -29.99 13.45
CA PHE A 223 20.00 -28.83 14.35
C PHE A 223 21.32 -28.06 14.22
#